data_AF-A0A929MEY7-F1
#
_entry.id   AF-A0A929MEY7-F1
#
_cell.length_a   1.000
_cell.length_b   1.000
_cell.length_c   1.000
_cell.angle_alpha   90.00
_cell.angle_beta   90.00
_cell.angle_gamma   90.00
#
_symmetry.space_group_name_H-M   'P 1'
#
loop_
_entity.id
_entity.type
_entity.pdbx_description
1 polymer ?
#
loop_
_entity_poly.entity_id
_entity_poly.type
_entity_poly.pdbx_seq_one_letter_code
_entity_poly.pdbx_strand_id
1 'polypeptide(L)'
;VDGVNFHEISMSSTESGQYTKIYYEREDGRRIPMEEKITNGKIGAALDLRGRNYEPDNDKFSDGIIQKYIDNLNTFSKTLITSTNNVYAESAVEISNSDPISYLENDKTLMNHDNSIRNGSFDAIVYDNKGNVVAKKTIEINGTTTMNDTKYGNSVVQDFNSNSDDNNDNNMLNDVDDFFEASYFYDKNTHQGTFALIPKQAQGLYSISIVDHGTNFPGVVGINRFFSGTNSNTIGINQNFTQDHTKLRAYSKPVVGNNEVANKMIQLQYQKQTFYSSGTALDRDETIEGYYRYFTTDMASDTEANNTIHDTNTSLQRTAEEEFQSTSGVDTNEELTNLIRFQASYGAAAKIITTVDQMLDTLLSLKQ
;
A
#
# COMPACT_ATOMS: atom_id res chain seq x y z
N VAL A 1 -21.21 -29.47 10.25
CA VAL A 1 -22.24 -30.51 10.25
C VAL A 1 -22.05 -31.32 11.51
N ASP A 2 -23.06 -31.35 12.37
CA ASP A 2 -23.08 -32.17 13.59
C ASP A 2 -24.24 -33.17 13.48
N GLY A 3 -23.93 -34.40 13.07
CA GLY A 3 -24.93 -35.41 12.73
C GLY A 3 -25.86 -34.95 11.61
N VAL A 4 -27.12 -34.72 11.94
CA VAL A 4 -28.17 -34.21 11.01
C VAL A 4 -28.23 -32.68 10.96
N ASN A 5 -27.55 -31.99 11.87
CA ASN A 5 -27.60 -30.54 11.97
C ASN A 5 -26.54 -29.90 11.06
N PHE A 6 -26.97 -28.89 10.31
CA PHE A 6 -26.10 -28.05 9.51
C PHE A 6 -25.97 -26.68 10.18
N HIS A 7 -24.73 -26.25 10.38
CA HIS A 7 -24.42 -24.92 10.91
C HIS A 7 -23.69 -24.16 9.80
N GLU A 8 -24.33 -23.11 9.31
CA GLU A 8 -23.83 -22.33 8.19
C GLU A 8 -22.73 -21.35 8.65
N ILE A 9 -21.75 -21.12 7.76
CA ILE A 9 -20.81 -20.02 7.91
C ILE A 9 -21.50 -18.76 7.41
N SER A 10 -21.67 -17.76 8.26
CA SER A 10 -22.25 -16.48 7.87
C SER A 10 -21.17 -15.50 7.41
N MET A 11 -21.56 -14.55 6.57
CA MET A 11 -20.67 -13.52 6.06
C MET A 11 -21.27 -12.13 6.25
N SER A 12 -20.41 -11.13 6.45
CA SER A 12 -20.83 -9.73 6.40
C SER A 12 -19.77 -8.87 5.72
N SER A 13 -20.17 -7.80 5.06
CA SER A 13 -19.22 -6.83 4.51
C SER A 13 -18.65 -5.92 5.60
N THR A 14 -17.48 -5.33 5.37
CA THR A 14 -16.99 -4.17 6.11
C THR A 14 -17.93 -2.98 5.94
N GLU A 15 -17.79 -1.96 6.78
CA GLU A 15 -18.56 -0.71 6.66
C GLU A 15 -18.36 -0.02 5.30
N SER A 16 -17.14 -0.12 4.73
CA SER A 16 -16.82 0.33 3.38
C SER A 16 -17.43 -0.53 2.27
N GLY A 17 -17.98 -1.71 2.61
CA GLY A 17 -18.50 -2.69 1.66
C GLY A 17 -17.44 -3.41 0.83
N GLN A 18 -16.16 -3.05 0.96
CA GLN A 18 -15.08 -3.57 0.12
C GLN A 18 -14.66 -4.99 0.48
N TYR A 19 -14.75 -5.39 1.75
CA TYR A 19 -14.19 -6.67 2.21
C TYR A 19 -15.23 -7.52 2.94
N THR A 20 -15.12 -8.84 2.77
CA THR A 20 -15.98 -9.83 3.44
C THR A 20 -15.33 -10.38 4.70
N LYS A 21 -16.07 -10.31 5.81
CA LYS A 21 -15.77 -10.98 7.08
C LYS A 21 -16.54 -12.29 7.17
N ILE A 22 -15.96 -13.29 7.82
CA ILE A 22 -16.44 -14.67 7.87
C ILE A 22 -16.68 -15.05 9.33
N TYR A 23 -17.88 -15.55 9.62
CA TYR A 23 -18.29 -15.89 10.98
C TYR A 23 -18.88 -17.30 11.07
N TYR A 24 -18.69 -17.89 12.24
CA TYR A 24 -19.53 -18.98 12.70
C TYR A 24 -20.61 -18.39 13.62
N GLU A 25 -21.88 -18.59 13.27
CA GLU A 25 -23.01 -18.09 14.05
C GLU A 25 -23.56 -19.22 14.91
N ARG A 26 -23.58 -19.00 16.23
CA ARG A 26 -24.17 -19.92 17.20
C ARG A 26 -25.69 -19.74 17.23
N GLU A 27 -26.40 -20.74 17.74
CA GLU A 27 -27.86 -20.73 17.90
C GLU A 27 -28.37 -19.59 18.80
N ASP A 28 -27.52 -19.04 19.67
CA ASP A 28 -27.81 -17.86 20.51
C ASP A 28 -27.62 -16.51 19.77
N GLY A 29 -27.33 -16.54 18.45
CA GLY A 29 -27.06 -15.38 17.62
C GLY A 29 -25.64 -14.82 17.77
N ARG A 30 -24.79 -15.43 18.60
CA ARG A 30 -23.42 -14.96 18.79
C ARG A 30 -22.55 -15.31 17.58
N ARG A 31 -21.92 -14.30 16.99
CA ARG A 31 -20.96 -14.45 15.90
C ARG A 31 -19.54 -14.64 16.44
N ILE A 32 -18.85 -15.64 15.89
CA ILE A 32 -17.45 -15.94 16.19
C ILE A 32 -16.66 -15.72 14.90
N PRO A 33 -15.67 -14.80 14.89
CA PRO A 33 -14.80 -14.61 13.73
C PRO A 33 -14.07 -15.90 13.36
N MET A 34 -13.98 -16.17 12.06
CA MET A 34 -13.38 -17.40 11.52
C MET A 34 -12.12 -17.14 10.70
N GLU A 35 -11.78 -15.88 10.45
CA GLU A 35 -10.64 -15.48 9.64
C GLU A 35 -9.34 -16.04 10.20
N GLU A 36 -9.09 -16.00 11.51
CA GLU A 36 -7.85 -16.60 12.08
C GLU A 36 -7.89 -18.13 12.14
N LYS A 37 -9.08 -18.74 12.06
CA LYS A 37 -9.26 -20.19 12.20
C LYS A 37 -9.16 -20.95 10.88
N ILE A 38 -9.50 -20.30 9.77
CA ILE A 38 -9.48 -20.91 8.44
C ILE A 38 -8.09 -20.72 7.84
N THR A 39 -7.20 -21.69 8.00
CA THR A 39 -5.79 -21.59 7.58
C THR A 39 -5.47 -22.33 6.28
N ASN A 40 -6.30 -23.31 5.88
CA ASN A 40 -5.99 -24.21 4.77
C ASN A 40 -6.94 -24.07 3.58
N GLY A 41 -6.53 -24.65 2.45
CA GLY A 41 -7.32 -24.69 1.22
C GLY A 41 -7.49 -23.30 0.58
N LYS A 42 -8.43 -23.20 -0.36
CA LYS A 42 -8.63 -21.98 -1.15
C LYS A 42 -9.02 -20.77 -0.30
N ILE A 43 -9.85 -20.97 0.73
CA ILE A 43 -10.29 -19.89 1.61
C ILE A 43 -9.13 -19.42 2.50
N GLY A 44 -8.34 -20.35 3.06
CA GLY A 44 -7.15 -20.01 3.83
C GLY A 44 -6.16 -19.19 3.00
N ALA A 45 -5.84 -19.66 1.78
CA ALA A 45 -4.95 -18.94 0.87
C ALA A 45 -5.50 -17.55 0.48
N ALA A 46 -6.80 -17.41 0.21
CA ALA A 46 -7.40 -16.12 -0.10
C ALA A 46 -7.30 -15.14 1.09
N LEU A 47 -7.46 -15.62 2.31
CA LEU A 47 -7.30 -14.83 3.53
C LEU A 47 -5.83 -14.44 3.77
N ASP A 48 -4.87 -15.31 3.52
CA ASP A 48 -3.43 -14.99 3.62
C ASP A 48 -2.95 -14.03 2.54
N LEU A 49 -3.52 -14.12 1.33
CA LEU A 49 -3.22 -13.18 0.25
C LEU A 49 -3.79 -11.80 0.54
N ARG A 50 -5.07 -11.72 0.93
CA ARG A 50 -5.76 -10.45 1.17
C ARG A 50 -5.32 -9.77 2.47
N GLY A 51 -5.20 -10.56 3.54
CA GLY A 51 -5.14 -10.10 4.93
C GLY A 51 -6.35 -10.59 5.73
N ARG A 52 -6.10 -10.88 7.01
CA ARG A 52 -7.09 -11.36 8.00
C ARG A 52 -7.55 -10.23 8.92
N ASN A 53 -6.67 -9.27 9.20
CA ASN A 53 -6.87 -8.20 10.17
C ASN A 53 -7.12 -6.86 9.47
N TYR A 54 -8.40 -6.49 9.35
CA TYR A 54 -8.81 -5.24 8.73
C TYR A 54 -8.80 -4.08 9.74
N GLU A 55 -8.18 -2.96 9.36
CA GLU A 55 -8.10 -1.71 10.13
C GLU A 55 -9.07 -0.67 9.53
N PRO A 56 -10.23 -0.40 10.17
CA PRO A 56 -11.24 0.53 9.63
C PRO A 56 -10.74 1.95 9.45
N ASP A 57 -9.90 2.45 10.35
CA ASP A 57 -9.41 3.83 10.35
C ASP A 57 -8.50 4.14 9.15
N ASN A 58 -7.86 3.11 8.58
CA ASN A 58 -6.92 3.21 7.48
C ASN A 58 -7.44 2.60 6.16
N ASP A 59 -8.67 2.05 6.15
CA ASP A 59 -9.29 1.30 5.04
C ASP A 59 -8.36 0.25 4.40
N LYS A 60 -7.59 -0.46 5.22
CA LYS A 60 -6.61 -1.46 4.75
C LYS A 60 -6.47 -2.64 5.71
N PHE A 61 -5.77 -3.69 5.29
CA PHE A 61 -5.34 -4.76 6.20
C PHE A 61 -4.01 -4.42 6.87
N SER A 62 -3.79 -4.93 8.08
CA SER A 62 -2.48 -4.87 8.76
C SER A 62 -1.56 -6.03 8.40
N ASP A 63 -2.11 -7.04 7.74
CA ASP A 63 -1.45 -8.24 7.26
C ASP A 63 -1.87 -8.59 5.82
N GLY A 64 -1.29 -9.66 5.27
CA GLY A 64 -1.61 -10.15 3.94
C GLY A 64 -0.52 -9.89 2.92
N ILE A 65 -0.30 -10.85 2.02
CA ILE A 65 0.77 -10.79 1.02
C ILE A 65 0.51 -9.68 -0.01
N ILE A 66 -0.73 -9.55 -0.50
CA ILE A 66 -1.12 -8.50 -1.45
C ILE A 66 -1.07 -7.13 -0.76
N GLN A 67 -1.55 -7.05 0.49
CA GLN A 67 -1.48 -5.80 1.26
C GLN A 67 -0.03 -5.35 1.46
N LYS A 68 0.92 -6.27 1.73
CA LYS A 68 2.35 -5.97 1.78
C LYS A 68 2.83 -5.31 0.47
N TYR A 69 2.43 -5.83 -0.68
CA TYR A 69 2.82 -5.24 -1.98
C TYR A 69 2.18 -3.86 -2.22
N ILE A 70 0.91 -3.68 -1.81
CA ILE A 70 0.23 -2.38 -1.84
C ILE A 70 0.96 -1.36 -0.95
N ASP A 71 1.34 -1.75 0.26
CA ASP A 71 2.08 -0.90 1.19
C ASP A 71 3.47 -0.52 0.65
N ASN A 72 4.19 -1.46 0.03
CA ASN A 72 5.46 -1.18 -0.64
C ASN A 72 5.27 -0.21 -1.83
N LEU A 73 4.22 -0.38 -2.63
CA LEU A 73 3.93 0.51 -3.77
C LEU A 73 3.50 1.92 -3.30
N ASN A 74 2.74 1.99 -2.21
CA ASN A 74 2.38 3.25 -1.56
C ASN A 74 3.61 3.96 -1.00
N THR A 75 4.49 3.23 -0.33
CA THR A 75 5.76 3.75 0.19
C THR A 75 6.64 4.27 -0.95
N PHE A 76 6.78 3.51 -2.03
CA PHE A 76 7.49 3.93 -3.24
C PHE A 76 6.93 5.25 -3.80
N SER A 77 5.61 5.30 -4.00
CA SER A 77 4.94 6.45 -4.60
C SER A 77 5.05 7.69 -3.71
N LYS A 78 4.87 7.51 -2.39
CA LYS A 78 4.99 8.59 -1.40
C LYS A 78 6.41 9.17 -1.39
N THR A 79 7.44 8.32 -1.30
CA THR A 79 8.84 8.80 -1.35
C THR A 79 9.15 9.48 -2.68
N LEU A 80 8.67 8.96 -3.81
CA LEU A 80 8.83 9.60 -5.11
C LEU A 80 8.19 11.00 -5.15
N ILE A 81 6.95 11.13 -4.69
CA ILE A 81 6.22 12.40 -4.60
C ILE A 81 6.99 13.37 -3.71
N THR A 82 7.25 12.98 -2.46
CA THR A 82 7.88 13.83 -1.45
C THR A 82 9.26 14.30 -1.89
N SER A 83 10.13 13.39 -2.34
CA SER A 83 11.49 13.74 -2.75
C SER A 83 11.52 14.62 -4.00
N THR A 84 10.65 14.36 -4.99
CA THR A 84 10.52 15.22 -6.17
C THR A 84 9.98 16.60 -5.80
N ASN A 85 8.98 16.65 -4.93
CA ASN A 85 8.37 17.90 -4.49
C ASN A 85 9.30 18.73 -3.60
N ASN A 86 10.14 18.11 -2.76
CA ASN A 86 11.19 18.82 -2.02
C ASN A 86 12.11 19.58 -2.98
N VAL A 87 12.57 18.92 -4.05
CA VAL A 87 13.43 19.56 -5.05
C VAL A 87 12.67 20.63 -5.83
N TYR A 88 11.44 20.35 -6.24
CA TYR A 88 10.65 21.29 -7.04
C TYR A 88 10.19 22.51 -6.23
N ALA A 89 10.06 22.39 -4.90
CA ALA A 89 9.71 23.48 -4.01
C ALA A 89 10.77 24.58 -3.95
N GLU A 90 12.02 24.26 -4.33
CA GLU A 90 13.08 25.23 -4.51
C GLU A 90 12.84 26.17 -5.70
N SER A 91 11.88 25.86 -6.58
CA SER A 91 11.51 26.75 -7.67
C SER A 91 10.69 27.91 -7.15
N ALA A 92 11.25 29.12 -7.19
CA ALA A 92 10.59 30.32 -6.69
C ALA A 92 9.29 30.64 -7.43
N VAL A 93 8.25 30.99 -6.67
CA VAL A 93 6.92 31.40 -7.18
C VAL A 93 6.43 32.67 -6.50
N GLU A 94 5.54 33.40 -7.17
CA GLU A 94 4.90 34.58 -6.58
C GLU A 94 3.73 34.21 -5.65
N ILE A 95 3.04 33.11 -5.93
CA ILE A 95 1.92 32.61 -5.13
C ILE A 95 2.14 31.13 -4.89
N SER A 96 2.15 30.74 -3.62
CA SER A 96 2.44 29.39 -3.21
C SER A 96 1.28 28.82 -2.40
N ASN A 97 0.69 27.72 -2.87
CA ASN A 97 -0.43 27.04 -2.20
C ASN A 97 -0.20 25.53 -2.18
N SER A 98 -0.54 24.90 -1.05
CA SER A 98 -0.67 23.44 -0.95
C SER A 98 -1.90 22.93 -1.70
N ASP A 99 -1.95 21.62 -1.95
CA ASP A 99 -3.24 20.93 -2.10
C ASP A 99 -3.97 20.87 -0.75
N PRO A 100 -5.27 20.54 -0.73
CA PRO A 100 -5.96 20.19 0.50
C PRO A 100 -5.23 19.04 1.23
N ILE A 101 -4.90 19.26 2.49
CA ILE A 101 -4.16 18.32 3.34
C ILE A 101 -5.16 17.65 4.29
N SER A 102 -5.45 16.37 4.06
CA SER A 102 -6.45 15.65 4.86
C SER A 102 -5.98 15.44 6.31
N TYR A 103 -6.83 15.75 7.28
CA TYR A 103 -6.62 15.46 8.71
C TYR A 103 -5.32 16.03 9.32
N LEU A 104 -4.92 17.23 8.90
CA LEU A 104 -3.89 18.05 9.55
C LEU A 104 -4.55 19.17 10.36
N GLU A 105 -4.95 18.88 11.59
CA GLU A 105 -5.51 19.91 12.48
C GLU A 105 -4.43 20.92 12.90
N ASN A 106 -4.84 22.11 13.38
CA ASN A 106 -3.90 23.17 13.76
C ASN A 106 -2.89 22.73 14.83
N ASP A 107 -3.33 21.89 15.77
CA ASP A 107 -2.58 21.38 16.93
C ASP A 107 -1.95 20.00 16.70
N LYS A 108 -2.19 19.37 15.54
CA LYS A 108 -1.57 18.11 15.20
C LYS A 108 -0.10 18.34 14.85
N THR A 109 0.79 17.62 15.53
CA THR A 109 2.23 17.72 15.22
C THR A 109 2.52 17.12 13.85
N LEU A 110 3.43 17.75 13.10
CA LEU A 110 3.73 17.38 11.72
C LEU A 110 4.26 15.95 11.60
N MET A 111 5.12 15.52 12.52
CA MET A 111 5.66 14.17 12.54
C MET A 111 4.63 13.08 12.90
N ASN A 112 3.55 13.44 13.61
CA ASN A 112 2.42 12.52 13.86
C ASN A 112 1.39 12.55 12.74
N HIS A 113 1.35 13.62 11.96
CA HIS A 113 0.55 13.68 10.74
C HIS A 113 1.15 12.79 9.65
N ASP A 114 2.47 12.87 9.45
CA ASP A 114 3.15 12.09 8.42
C ASP A 114 4.48 11.54 8.90
N ASN A 115 4.64 10.22 8.84
CA ASN A 115 5.83 9.49 9.26
C ASN A 115 7.11 9.84 8.47
N SER A 116 6.97 10.47 7.30
CA SER A 116 8.09 10.93 6.50
C SER A 116 8.63 12.30 6.91
N ILE A 117 7.89 13.06 7.73
CA ILE A 117 8.40 14.31 8.29
C ILE A 117 9.39 13.98 9.40
N ARG A 118 10.56 14.64 9.38
CA ARG A 118 11.64 14.45 10.34
C ARG A 118 12.07 15.78 10.97
N ASN A 119 12.81 15.67 12.08
CA ASN A 119 13.49 16.82 12.67
C ASN A 119 14.51 17.39 11.68
N GLY A 120 14.59 18.70 11.59
CA GLY A 120 15.51 19.42 10.71
C GLY A 120 15.00 20.85 10.50
N SER A 121 15.38 21.46 9.39
CA SER A 121 14.87 22.79 9.03
C SER A 121 14.59 22.94 7.55
N PHE A 122 13.88 24.01 7.19
CA PHE A 122 13.80 24.46 5.80
C PHE A 122 14.01 25.96 5.74
N ASP A 123 14.52 26.44 4.61
CA ASP A 123 14.70 27.86 4.33
C ASP A 123 13.59 28.38 3.42
N ALA A 124 12.92 29.44 3.85
CA ALA A 124 12.13 30.30 2.99
C ALA A 124 13.03 31.40 2.43
N ILE A 125 13.17 31.45 1.11
CA ILE A 125 14.07 32.40 0.43
C ILE A 125 13.26 33.28 -0.51
N VAL A 126 13.36 34.60 -0.31
CA VAL A 126 12.67 35.59 -1.13
C VAL A 126 13.65 36.17 -2.15
N TYR A 127 13.21 36.23 -3.40
CA TYR A 127 13.96 36.82 -4.51
C TYR A 127 13.26 38.04 -5.07
N ASP A 128 14.03 39.06 -5.46
CA ASP A 128 13.55 40.14 -6.31
C ASP A 128 13.28 39.66 -7.76
N ASN A 129 12.71 40.53 -8.59
CA ASN A 129 12.45 40.26 -10.00
C ASN A 129 13.70 40.08 -10.88
N LYS A 130 14.91 40.22 -10.32
CA LYS A 130 16.20 39.93 -10.98
C LYS A 130 16.80 38.61 -10.47
N GLY A 131 16.16 37.95 -9.50
CA GLY A 131 16.64 36.71 -8.89
C GLY A 131 17.72 36.91 -7.82
N ASN A 132 17.87 38.12 -7.26
CA ASN A 132 18.73 38.35 -6.10
C ASN A 132 17.97 37.96 -4.83
N VAL A 133 18.64 37.31 -3.89
CA VAL A 133 18.08 37.03 -2.56
C VAL A 133 17.94 38.35 -1.81
N VAL A 134 16.75 38.65 -1.30
CA VAL A 134 16.46 39.87 -0.52
C VAL A 134 16.12 39.59 0.93
N ALA A 135 15.61 38.40 1.24
CA ALA A 135 15.34 37.92 2.59
C ALA A 135 15.46 36.40 2.63
N LYS A 136 15.83 35.86 3.79
CA LYS A 136 15.95 34.41 3.99
C LYS A 136 15.63 34.09 5.44
N LYS A 137 14.69 33.18 5.65
CA LYS A 137 14.30 32.72 6.97
C LYS A 137 14.37 31.22 7.10
N THR A 138 15.02 30.73 8.15
CA THR A 138 15.08 29.31 8.49
C THR A 138 13.98 28.96 9.49
N ILE A 139 13.21 27.92 9.20
CA ILE A 139 12.15 27.39 10.07
C ILE A 139 12.55 26.00 10.54
N GLU A 140 12.56 25.81 11.85
CA GLU A 140 12.94 24.54 12.48
C GLU A 140 11.70 23.64 12.67
N ILE A 141 11.81 22.38 12.26
CA ILE A 141 10.82 21.33 12.49
C ILE A 141 11.37 20.36 13.53
N ASN A 142 10.58 20.09 14.56
CA ASN A 142 10.87 19.11 15.60
C ASN A 142 9.61 18.32 16.00
N GLY A 143 9.74 17.39 16.96
CA GLY A 143 8.66 16.51 17.40
C GLY A 143 7.43 17.19 18.00
N THR A 144 7.50 18.48 18.36
CA THR A 144 6.36 19.26 18.86
C THR A 144 5.86 20.32 17.87
N THR A 145 6.50 20.47 16.72
CA THR A 145 6.11 21.47 15.72
C THR A 145 4.76 21.14 15.09
N THR A 146 3.87 22.13 15.04
CA THR A 146 2.54 22.04 14.40
C THR A 146 2.45 22.98 13.20
N MET A 147 1.31 22.97 12.49
CA MET A 147 1.07 23.97 11.44
C MET A 147 0.79 25.36 12.02
N ASN A 148 -0.08 25.48 13.03
CA ASN A 148 -0.58 26.78 13.49
C ASN A 148 -1.07 26.79 14.95
N ASP A 149 -0.46 25.99 15.83
CA ASP A 149 -0.71 26.02 17.27
C ASP A 149 0.59 26.02 18.07
N THR A 150 0.72 26.95 19.01
CA THR A 150 1.95 27.15 19.80
C THR A 150 1.80 26.69 21.25
N LYS A 151 0.78 25.89 21.56
CA LYS A 151 0.47 25.50 22.94
C LYS A 151 1.59 24.67 23.59
N TYR A 152 2.23 23.79 22.83
CA TYR A 152 3.22 22.82 23.32
C TYR A 152 4.58 22.90 22.62
N GLY A 153 4.75 23.83 21.68
CA GLY A 153 5.92 23.92 20.83
C GLY A 153 5.85 25.12 19.88
N ASN A 154 6.67 25.07 18.84
CA ASN A 154 6.66 26.04 17.77
C ASN A 154 5.63 25.66 16.68
N SER A 155 5.34 26.59 15.77
CA SER A 155 4.45 26.31 14.64
C SER A 155 4.96 26.97 13.37
N VAL A 156 4.78 26.32 12.23
CA VAL A 156 5.29 26.82 10.95
C VAL A 156 4.74 28.21 10.63
N VAL A 157 3.43 28.44 10.82
CA VAL A 157 2.81 29.74 10.51
C VAL A 157 3.34 30.85 11.42
N GLN A 158 3.39 30.61 12.74
CA GLN A 158 3.85 31.65 13.68
C GLN A 158 5.35 31.93 13.53
N ASP A 159 6.16 30.89 13.32
CA ASP A 159 7.59 31.05 13.12
C ASP A 159 7.86 31.81 11.83
N PHE A 160 7.15 31.49 10.74
CA PHE A 160 7.27 32.22 9.48
C PHE A 160 6.89 33.69 9.62
N ASN A 161 5.73 33.98 10.25
CA ASN A 161 5.21 35.34 10.40
C ASN A 161 5.84 36.14 11.55
N SER A 162 6.77 35.56 12.31
CA SER A 162 7.48 36.28 13.36
C SER A 162 8.36 37.38 12.77
N ASN A 163 8.36 38.59 13.34
CA ASN A 163 9.30 39.61 12.92
C ASN A 163 10.66 39.32 13.57
N SER A 164 11.61 38.86 12.76
CA SER A 164 12.95 38.43 13.17
C SER A 164 13.94 38.88 12.12
N ASP A 165 15.05 39.53 12.53
CA ASP A 165 16.16 39.92 11.65
C ASP A 165 16.81 38.67 11.04
N ASP A 166 16.31 38.26 9.87
CA ASP A 166 16.58 36.95 9.29
C ASP A 166 17.87 36.93 8.45
N ASN A 167 18.31 38.11 8.05
CA ASN A 167 19.51 38.35 7.25
C ASN A 167 20.65 38.98 8.09
N ASN A 168 20.43 39.20 9.39
CA ASN A 168 21.34 39.79 10.37
C ASN A 168 21.85 41.21 9.97
N ASP A 169 21.07 41.98 9.23
CA ASP A 169 21.43 43.35 8.81
C ASP A 169 20.89 44.43 9.77
N ASN A 170 20.16 44.02 10.83
CA ASN A 170 19.47 44.86 11.81
C ASN A 170 18.35 45.74 11.22
N ASN A 171 17.76 45.35 10.10
CA ASN A 171 16.63 46.04 9.48
C ASN A 171 15.35 45.21 9.61
N MET A 172 14.46 45.61 10.49
CA MET A 172 13.17 44.93 10.74
C MET A 172 12.10 45.16 9.63
N LEU A 173 12.50 45.64 8.45
CA LEU A 173 11.62 46.03 7.34
C LEU A 173 11.96 45.31 6.01
N ASN A 174 12.93 44.40 6.02
CA ASN A 174 13.32 43.59 4.86
C ASN A 174 13.50 42.11 5.25
N ASP A 175 12.68 41.64 6.18
CA ASP A 175 12.61 40.23 6.56
C ASP A 175 11.55 39.49 5.75
N VAL A 176 11.58 38.16 5.75
CA VAL A 176 10.64 37.33 4.96
C VAL A 176 9.17 37.68 5.25
N ASP A 177 8.80 38.00 6.49
CA ASP A 177 7.43 38.35 6.87
C ASP A 177 6.95 39.70 6.32
N ASP A 178 7.86 40.57 5.85
CA ASP A 178 7.50 41.81 5.15
C ASP A 178 7.13 41.59 3.69
N PHE A 179 7.65 40.53 3.07
CA PHE A 179 7.38 40.19 1.68
C PHE A 179 6.24 39.18 1.53
N PHE A 180 6.17 38.20 2.42
CA PHE A 180 5.19 37.11 2.38
C PHE A 180 4.56 36.88 3.75
N GLU A 181 3.31 36.45 3.76
CA GLU A 181 2.59 36.00 4.95
C GLU A 181 2.24 34.52 4.79
N ALA A 182 2.61 33.71 5.77
CA ALA A 182 2.15 32.33 5.87
C ALA A 182 0.73 32.29 6.42
N SER A 183 -0.14 31.51 5.77
CA SER A 183 -1.50 31.29 6.22
C SER A 183 -1.82 29.81 6.23
N TYR A 184 -2.48 29.37 7.30
CA TYR A 184 -3.03 28.02 7.39
C TYR A 184 -4.50 28.07 7.81
N PHE A 185 -5.34 27.39 7.03
CA PHE A 185 -6.76 27.24 7.31
C PHE A 185 -7.12 25.76 7.37
N TYR A 186 -7.87 25.37 8.41
CA TYR A 186 -8.40 24.02 8.56
C TYR A 186 -9.93 24.05 8.61
N ASP A 187 -10.58 23.38 7.66
CA ASP A 187 -12.03 23.21 7.64
C ASP A 187 -12.42 21.92 8.38
N LYS A 188 -13.07 22.09 9.54
CA LYS A 188 -13.53 20.99 10.38
C LYS A 188 -14.63 20.14 9.74
N ASN A 189 -15.36 20.67 8.75
CA ASN A 189 -16.44 19.91 8.11
C ASN A 189 -15.89 18.93 7.07
N THR A 190 -14.91 19.38 6.28
CA THR A 190 -14.26 18.57 5.24
C THR A 190 -13.04 17.82 5.75
N HIS A 191 -12.54 18.15 6.94
CA HIS A 191 -11.29 17.64 7.52
C HIS A 191 -10.08 17.94 6.64
N GLN A 192 -10.05 19.11 6.00
CA GLN A 192 -8.99 19.52 5.08
C GLN A 192 -8.31 20.80 5.55
N GLY A 193 -6.97 20.76 5.52
CA GLY A 193 -6.08 21.89 5.71
C GLY A 193 -5.65 22.52 4.40
N THR A 194 -5.34 23.81 4.38
CA THR A 194 -4.69 24.47 3.25
C THR A 194 -3.63 25.43 3.77
N PHE A 195 -2.41 25.28 3.26
CA PHE A 195 -1.27 26.13 3.58
C PHE A 195 -0.93 27.01 2.37
N ALA A 196 -0.67 28.28 2.62
CA ALA A 196 -0.32 29.25 1.61
C ALA A 196 0.79 30.19 2.08
N LEU A 197 1.61 30.64 1.13
CA LEU A 197 2.50 31.79 1.29
C LEU A 197 1.98 32.89 0.37
N ILE A 198 1.49 33.96 0.97
CA ILE A 198 0.74 35.02 0.32
C ILE A 198 1.65 36.25 0.19
N PRO A 199 1.89 36.78 -1.01
CA PRO A 199 2.69 37.99 -1.16
C PRO A 199 1.98 39.20 -0.55
N LYS A 200 2.70 40.02 0.22
CA LYS A 200 2.21 41.27 0.81
C LYS A 200 2.37 42.47 -0.13
N GLN A 201 3.15 42.31 -1.20
CA GLN A 201 3.44 43.34 -2.19
C GLN A 201 2.79 43.00 -3.54
N ALA A 202 2.83 43.94 -4.49
CA ALA A 202 2.27 43.74 -5.82
C ALA A 202 2.92 42.55 -6.56
N GLN A 203 2.11 41.84 -7.35
CA GLN A 203 2.57 40.74 -8.21
C GLN A 203 3.71 41.19 -9.16
N GLY A 204 4.61 40.28 -9.48
CA GLY A 204 5.79 40.54 -10.33
C GLY A 204 7.00 41.17 -9.63
N LEU A 205 6.91 41.51 -8.34
CA LEU A 205 8.03 42.12 -7.61
C LEU A 205 8.91 41.09 -6.90
N TYR A 206 8.30 40.12 -6.23
CA TYR A 206 8.99 39.14 -5.41
C TYR A 206 8.45 37.73 -5.64
N SER A 207 9.33 36.76 -5.44
CA SER A 207 9.01 35.34 -5.48
C SER A 207 9.65 34.63 -4.29
N ILE A 208 9.06 33.52 -3.87
CA ILE A 208 9.51 32.73 -2.72
C ILE A 208 9.75 31.27 -3.12
N SER A 209 10.88 30.71 -2.66
CA SER A 209 11.19 29.29 -2.73
C SER A 209 11.30 28.68 -1.34
N ILE A 210 11.11 27.37 -1.25
CA ILE A 210 11.36 26.60 -0.03
C ILE A 210 12.48 25.59 -0.29
N VAL A 211 13.55 25.64 0.51
CA VAL A 211 14.68 24.71 0.43
C VAL A 211 14.70 23.84 1.67
N ASP A 212 14.46 22.53 1.51
CA ASP A 212 14.42 21.59 2.62
C ASP A 212 15.82 21.12 3.05
N HIS A 213 16.04 21.02 4.36
CA HIS A 213 17.25 20.46 4.97
C HIS A 213 16.92 19.21 5.80
N GLY A 214 16.15 18.29 5.21
CA GLY A 214 15.89 16.96 5.77
C GLY A 214 14.58 16.83 6.55
N THR A 215 13.68 17.82 6.48
CA THR A 215 12.38 17.73 7.16
C THR A 215 11.34 17.02 6.32
N ASN A 216 11.50 17.01 4.98
CA ASN A 216 10.48 16.62 4.01
C ASN A 216 9.19 17.47 4.05
N PHE A 217 9.16 18.55 4.82
CA PHE A 217 8.00 19.41 4.99
C PHE A 217 7.39 19.89 3.66
N PRO A 218 8.15 20.54 2.74
CA PRO A 218 7.53 21.07 1.53
C PRO A 218 7.02 19.97 0.61
N GLY A 219 7.69 18.82 0.57
CA GLY A 219 7.28 17.67 -0.22
C GLY A 219 5.99 17.01 0.26
N VAL A 220 5.83 16.87 1.58
CA VAL A 220 4.64 16.27 2.20
C VAL A 220 3.45 17.22 2.18
N VAL A 221 3.66 18.48 2.57
CA VAL A 221 2.60 19.51 2.54
C VAL A 221 2.21 19.87 1.11
N GLY A 222 3.09 19.63 0.14
CA GLY A 222 2.80 19.86 -1.28
C GLY A 222 2.82 21.35 -1.65
N ILE A 223 3.63 22.14 -0.96
CA ILE A 223 3.88 23.53 -1.32
C ILE A 223 4.86 23.58 -2.52
N ASN A 224 4.59 24.44 -3.51
CA ASN A 224 5.42 24.54 -4.73
C ASN A 224 5.71 23.18 -5.40
N ARG A 225 4.71 22.29 -5.45
CA ARG A 225 4.90 20.89 -5.86
C ARG A 225 4.87 20.63 -7.36
N PHE A 226 5.51 19.52 -7.76
CA PHE A 226 5.42 18.92 -9.10
C PHE A 226 4.31 17.87 -9.16
N PHE A 227 4.32 16.92 -8.22
CA PHE A 227 3.33 15.88 -8.07
C PHE A 227 2.27 16.25 -7.03
N SER A 228 1.03 15.85 -7.26
CA SER A 228 -0.07 15.78 -6.30
C SER A 228 -0.27 14.35 -5.80
N GLY A 229 -1.07 14.21 -4.73
CA GLY A 229 -1.38 12.91 -4.12
C GLY A 229 -0.42 12.52 -3.01
N THR A 230 -0.69 11.40 -2.35
CA THR A 230 0.06 10.91 -1.18
C THR A 230 0.42 9.43 -1.24
N ASN A 231 -0.10 8.71 -2.23
CA ASN A 231 0.07 7.27 -2.37
C ASN A 231 -0.04 6.83 -3.84
N SER A 232 0.06 5.53 -4.10
CA SER A 232 0.06 4.97 -5.45
C SER A 232 -1.25 5.15 -6.23
N ASN A 233 -2.37 5.28 -5.52
CA ASN A 233 -3.69 5.49 -6.12
C ASN A 233 -3.95 6.96 -6.49
N THR A 234 -3.30 7.89 -5.79
CA THR A 234 -3.57 9.34 -5.88
C THR A 234 -2.47 10.13 -6.55
N ILE A 235 -1.30 9.51 -6.79
CA ILE A 235 -0.18 10.18 -7.46
C ILE A 235 -0.62 10.73 -8.82
N GLY A 236 -0.34 12.02 -9.03
CA GLY A 236 -0.68 12.72 -10.26
C GLY A 236 0.23 13.93 -10.47
N ILE A 237 0.20 14.51 -11.67
CA ILE A 237 0.89 15.78 -11.93
C ILE A 237 -0.01 16.92 -11.42
N ASN A 238 0.61 17.96 -10.86
CA ASN A 238 -0.08 19.19 -10.50
C ASN A 238 -0.95 19.68 -11.67
N GLN A 239 -2.27 19.78 -11.43
CA GLN A 239 -3.26 20.05 -12.48
C GLN A 239 -3.00 21.35 -13.24
N ASN A 240 -2.35 22.33 -12.61
CA ASN A 240 -1.97 23.58 -13.26
C ASN A 240 -1.04 23.36 -14.46
N PHE A 241 -0.17 22.34 -14.42
CA PHE A 241 0.73 22.01 -15.52
C PHE A 241 0.00 21.26 -16.62
N THR A 242 -0.93 20.35 -16.27
CA THR A 242 -1.76 19.65 -17.26
C THR A 242 -2.65 20.62 -18.03
N GLN A 243 -3.13 21.70 -17.39
CA GLN A 243 -3.89 22.75 -18.03
C GLN A 243 -3.01 23.72 -18.83
N ASP A 244 -1.79 23.98 -18.37
CA ASP A 244 -0.86 24.91 -19.00
C ASP A 244 0.60 24.51 -18.72
N HIS A 245 1.22 23.84 -19.69
CA HIS A 245 2.61 23.38 -19.58
C HIS A 245 3.62 24.53 -19.46
N THR A 246 3.28 25.77 -19.83
CA THR A 246 4.20 26.92 -19.74
C THR A 246 4.48 27.31 -18.29
N LYS A 247 3.66 26.83 -17.35
CA LYS A 247 3.84 27.04 -15.90
C LYS A 247 4.90 26.14 -15.26
N LEU A 248 5.41 25.14 -16.00
CA LEU A 248 6.53 24.32 -15.55
C LEU A 248 7.80 25.17 -15.45
N ARG A 249 8.57 24.96 -14.38
CA ARG A 249 9.77 25.73 -14.08
C ARG A 249 10.96 24.80 -13.93
N ALA A 250 12.05 25.15 -14.60
CA ALA A 250 13.34 24.46 -14.44
C ALA A 250 14.27 25.19 -13.46
N TYR A 251 13.91 26.40 -13.05
CA TYR A 251 14.78 27.31 -12.32
C TYR A 251 14.54 27.26 -10.82
N SER A 252 15.58 27.54 -10.03
CA SER A 252 15.49 27.84 -8.59
C SER A 252 15.02 29.27 -8.34
N LYS A 253 15.52 30.22 -9.13
CA LYS A 253 15.19 31.66 -9.11
C LYS A 253 14.76 32.16 -10.49
N PRO A 254 13.94 33.22 -10.60
CA PRO A 254 13.33 33.67 -11.86
C PRO A 254 14.32 34.36 -12.82
N VAL A 255 15.39 33.65 -13.20
CA VAL A 255 16.46 34.11 -14.08
C VAL A 255 16.46 33.26 -15.33
N VAL A 256 16.45 33.91 -16.50
CA VAL A 256 16.50 33.24 -17.80
C VAL A 256 17.72 32.33 -17.90
N GLY A 257 17.50 31.08 -18.30
CA GLY A 257 18.55 30.07 -18.45
C GLY A 257 18.92 29.32 -17.17
N ASN A 258 18.38 29.66 -16.01
CA ASN A 258 18.56 28.86 -14.80
C ASN A 258 17.79 27.53 -14.95
N ASN A 259 18.50 26.42 -14.80
CA ASN A 259 17.97 25.05 -14.89
C ASN A 259 18.37 24.20 -13.68
N GLU A 260 18.67 24.85 -12.55
CA GLU A 260 19.21 24.20 -11.36
C GLU A 260 18.25 23.16 -10.78
N VAL A 261 16.95 23.50 -10.67
CA VAL A 261 15.92 22.57 -10.17
C VAL A 261 15.78 21.37 -11.08
N ALA A 262 15.76 21.56 -12.40
CA ALA A 262 15.71 20.46 -13.35
C ALA A 262 16.92 19.52 -13.25
N ASN A 263 18.13 20.08 -13.08
CA ASN A 263 19.34 19.28 -12.87
C ASN A 263 19.29 18.51 -11.53
N LYS A 264 18.79 19.13 -10.46
CA LYS A 264 18.57 18.44 -9.17
C LYS A 264 17.55 17.30 -9.29
N MET A 265 16.47 17.50 -10.04
CA MET A 265 15.49 16.43 -10.32
C MET A 265 16.11 15.27 -11.10
N ILE A 266 17.00 15.55 -12.07
CA ILE A 266 17.75 14.49 -12.78
C ILE A 266 18.67 13.76 -11.79
N GLN A 267 19.38 14.50 -10.93
CA GLN A 267 20.31 13.93 -9.97
C GLN A 267 19.61 13.07 -8.90
N LEU A 268 18.35 13.37 -8.59
CA LEU A 268 17.53 12.65 -7.61
C LEU A 268 17.47 11.13 -7.89
N GLN A 269 17.50 10.71 -9.17
CA GLN A 269 17.47 9.28 -9.53
C GLN A 269 18.66 8.48 -8.95
N TYR A 270 19.80 9.14 -8.70
CA TYR A 270 21.01 8.53 -8.17
C TYR A 270 21.17 8.75 -6.67
N GLN A 271 20.34 9.60 -6.06
CA GLN A 271 20.41 9.90 -4.64
C GLN A 271 19.61 8.87 -3.86
N LYS A 272 20.16 8.45 -2.71
CA LYS A 272 19.42 7.63 -1.77
C LYS A 272 18.41 8.49 -1.02
N GLN A 273 17.19 7.98 -0.94
CA GLN A 273 16.08 8.51 -0.17
C GLN A 273 15.69 7.48 0.88
N THR A 274 15.19 7.93 2.02
CA THR A 274 14.59 7.03 3.01
C THR A 274 13.15 6.73 2.62
N PHE A 275 12.84 5.45 2.47
CA PHE A 275 11.51 4.91 2.24
C PHE A 275 10.90 4.53 3.57
N TYR A 276 10.00 5.39 4.08
CA TYR A 276 9.30 5.19 5.34
C TYR A 276 8.13 4.23 5.13
N SER A 277 8.26 3.02 5.67
CA SER A 277 7.27 1.97 5.44
C SER A 277 5.89 2.40 5.93
N SER A 278 4.88 2.22 5.08
CA SER A 278 3.47 2.38 5.46
C SER A 278 2.87 1.11 6.08
N GLY A 279 3.62 0.01 6.18
CA GLY A 279 3.15 -1.30 6.63
C GLY A 279 4.14 -1.98 7.58
N THR A 280 4.21 -3.30 7.51
CA THR A 280 5.06 -4.13 8.40
C THR A 280 6.54 -4.16 8.00
N ALA A 281 6.89 -3.65 6.82
CA ALA A 281 8.27 -3.55 6.37
C ALA A 281 9.05 -2.52 7.22
N LEU A 282 10.38 -2.67 7.26
CA LEU A 282 11.27 -1.69 7.87
C LEU A 282 11.54 -0.53 6.90
N ASP A 283 11.86 0.63 7.46
CA ASP A 283 12.40 1.76 6.69
C ASP A 283 13.68 1.36 5.94
N ARG A 284 13.87 1.90 4.74
CA ARG A 284 15.04 1.57 3.89
C ARG A 284 15.61 2.80 3.19
N ASP A 285 16.93 2.89 3.13
CA ASP A 285 17.64 3.91 2.36
C ASP A 285 18.08 3.36 0.99
N GLU A 286 17.39 3.79 -0.06
CA GLU A 286 17.68 3.35 -1.43
C GLU A 286 17.49 4.45 -2.46
N THR A 287 17.96 4.24 -3.69
CA THR A 287 17.52 5.08 -4.82
C THR A 287 16.08 4.73 -5.20
N ILE A 288 15.43 5.59 -5.97
CA ILE A 288 14.07 5.33 -6.51
C ILE A 288 14.04 3.98 -7.26
N GLU A 289 14.98 3.76 -8.18
CA GLU A 289 15.09 2.48 -8.90
C GLU A 289 15.42 1.31 -7.96
N GLY A 290 16.33 1.53 -7.00
CA GLY A 290 16.75 0.52 -6.04
C GLY A 290 15.58 -0.03 -5.22
N TYR A 291 14.72 0.85 -4.70
CA TYR A 291 13.54 0.44 -3.94
C TYR A 291 12.50 -0.26 -4.84
N TYR A 292 12.30 0.21 -6.07
CA TYR A 292 11.42 -0.46 -7.02
C TYR A 292 11.87 -1.90 -7.30
N ARG A 293 13.17 -2.09 -7.55
CA ARG A 293 13.77 -3.42 -7.73
C ARG A 293 13.65 -4.27 -6.47
N TYR A 294 13.82 -3.68 -5.28
CA TYR A 294 13.66 -4.38 -4.02
C TYR A 294 12.27 -5.02 -3.89
N PHE A 295 11.18 -4.25 -3.99
CA PHE A 295 9.86 -4.83 -3.73
C PHE A 295 9.38 -5.76 -4.85
N THR A 296 9.78 -5.51 -6.10
CA THR A 296 9.50 -6.43 -7.22
C THR A 296 10.25 -7.75 -7.08
N THR A 297 11.48 -7.73 -6.56
CA THR A 297 12.26 -8.94 -6.25
C THR A 297 11.66 -9.70 -5.08
N ASP A 298 11.18 -9.01 -4.04
CA ASP A 298 10.45 -9.62 -2.91
C ASP A 298 9.21 -10.38 -3.40
N MET A 299 8.40 -9.75 -4.27
CA MET A 299 7.23 -10.37 -4.89
C MET A 299 7.59 -11.58 -5.76
N ALA A 300 8.68 -11.50 -6.54
CA ALA A 300 9.16 -12.62 -7.35
C ALA A 300 9.62 -13.79 -6.48
N SER A 301 10.35 -13.50 -5.38
CA SER A 301 10.82 -14.50 -4.43
C SER A 301 9.67 -15.22 -3.72
N ASP A 302 8.65 -14.49 -3.27
CA ASP A 302 7.44 -15.09 -2.68
C ASP A 302 6.72 -16.02 -3.67
N THR A 303 6.63 -15.59 -4.93
CA THR A 303 6.01 -16.39 -6.00
C THR A 303 6.79 -17.67 -6.28
N GLU A 304 8.12 -17.59 -6.37
CA GLU A 304 8.98 -18.75 -6.61
C GLU A 304 8.95 -19.75 -5.45
N ALA A 305 8.95 -19.25 -4.20
CA ALA A 305 8.77 -20.09 -3.02
C ALA A 305 7.43 -20.83 -3.05
N ASN A 306 6.34 -20.13 -3.41
CA ASN A 306 5.02 -20.73 -3.50
C ASN A 306 4.91 -21.76 -4.65
N ASN A 307 5.55 -21.51 -5.80
CA ASN A 307 5.61 -22.48 -6.89
C ASN A 307 6.33 -23.76 -6.47
N THR A 308 7.44 -23.64 -5.73
CA THR A 308 8.17 -24.80 -5.21
C THR A 308 7.30 -25.64 -4.26
N ILE A 309 6.53 -24.98 -3.39
CA ILE A 309 5.57 -25.65 -2.49
C ILE A 309 4.44 -26.30 -3.29
N HIS A 310 3.93 -25.61 -4.32
CA HIS A 310 2.87 -26.13 -5.19
C HIS A 310 3.32 -27.41 -5.91
N ASP A 311 4.51 -27.44 -6.49
CA ASP A 311 5.07 -28.60 -7.19
C ASP A 311 5.25 -29.80 -6.23
N THR A 312 5.73 -29.51 -5.02
CA THR A 312 5.89 -30.52 -3.96
C THR A 312 4.53 -31.09 -3.54
N ASN A 313 3.54 -30.24 -3.27
CA ASN A 313 2.20 -30.67 -2.88
C ASN A 313 1.48 -31.43 -4.00
N THR A 314 1.66 -31.03 -5.25
CA THR A 314 1.11 -31.74 -6.41
C THR A 314 1.70 -33.14 -6.52
N SER A 315 3.00 -33.28 -6.29
CA SER A 315 3.66 -34.58 -6.27
C SER A 315 3.17 -35.47 -5.13
N LEU A 316 3.03 -34.91 -3.92
CA LEU A 316 2.48 -35.63 -2.76
C LEU A 316 1.03 -36.05 -2.96
N GLN A 317 0.20 -35.16 -3.51
CA GLN A 317 -1.19 -35.45 -3.85
C GLN A 317 -1.26 -36.63 -4.83
N ARG A 318 -0.46 -36.61 -5.90
CA ARG A 318 -0.41 -37.70 -6.87
C ARG A 318 -0.03 -39.03 -6.22
N THR A 319 0.99 -39.05 -5.38
CA THR A 319 1.38 -40.27 -4.65
C THR A 319 0.25 -40.79 -3.75
N ALA A 320 -0.43 -39.89 -3.03
CA ALA A 320 -1.56 -40.27 -2.17
C ALA A 320 -2.76 -40.78 -2.97
N GLU A 321 -3.03 -40.20 -4.15
CA GLU A 321 -4.06 -40.66 -5.08
C GLU A 321 -3.73 -42.06 -5.64
N GLU A 322 -2.47 -42.31 -6.00
CA GLU A 322 -1.97 -43.62 -6.45
C GLU A 322 -2.11 -44.68 -5.33
N GLU A 323 -1.75 -44.36 -4.09
CA GLU A 323 -1.91 -45.25 -2.92
C GLU A 323 -3.39 -45.55 -2.62
N PHE A 324 -4.24 -44.52 -2.67
CA PHE A 324 -5.68 -44.67 -2.50
C PHE A 324 -6.29 -45.58 -3.57
N GLN A 325 -5.91 -45.38 -4.84
CA GLN A 325 -6.34 -46.26 -5.94
C GLN A 325 -5.79 -47.68 -5.79
N SER A 326 -4.58 -47.88 -5.27
CA SER A 326 -4.06 -49.22 -5.03
C SER A 326 -4.82 -49.98 -3.93
N THR A 327 -5.38 -49.28 -2.95
CA THR A 327 -6.07 -49.91 -1.80
C THR A 327 -7.58 -50.01 -2.01
N SER A 328 -8.18 -48.98 -2.61
CA SER A 328 -9.64 -48.84 -2.77
C SER A 328 -10.10 -49.00 -4.22
N GLY A 329 -9.16 -48.98 -5.17
CA GLY A 329 -9.45 -49.19 -6.56
C GLY A 329 -9.75 -50.64 -6.85
N VAL A 330 -10.65 -50.85 -7.80
CA VAL A 330 -11.01 -52.17 -8.31
C VAL A 330 -10.26 -52.37 -9.62
N ASP A 331 -9.34 -53.33 -9.66
CA ASP A 331 -8.68 -53.68 -10.92
C ASP A 331 -9.68 -54.46 -11.79
N THR A 332 -10.21 -53.78 -12.81
CA THR A 332 -11.16 -54.38 -13.76
C THR A 332 -10.63 -55.62 -14.48
N ASN A 333 -9.31 -55.77 -14.63
CA ASN A 333 -8.72 -56.97 -15.22
C ASN A 333 -8.72 -58.14 -14.24
N GLU A 334 -8.45 -57.87 -12.95
CA GLU A 334 -8.53 -58.87 -11.88
C GLU A 334 -9.99 -59.30 -11.66
N GLU A 335 -10.93 -58.35 -11.62
CA GLU A 335 -12.37 -58.63 -11.56
C GLU A 335 -12.86 -59.41 -12.79
N LEU A 336 -12.42 -59.07 -14.00
CA LEU A 336 -12.77 -59.82 -15.21
C LEU A 336 -12.20 -61.24 -15.17
N THR A 337 -10.97 -61.41 -14.70
CA THR A 337 -10.34 -62.73 -14.54
C THR A 337 -11.09 -63.58 -13.53
N ASN A 338 -11.45 -62.99 -12.39
CA ASN A 338 -12.27 -63.64 -11.37
C ASN A 338 -13.67 -63.97 -11.91
N LEU A 339 -14.29 -63.09 -12.69
CA LEU A 339 -15.59 -63.31 -13.32
C LEU A 339 -15.54 -64.46 -14.33
N ILE A 340 -14.53 -64.52 -15.20
CA ILE A 340 -14.31 -65.63 -16.14
C ILE A 340 -14.12 -66.94 -15.37
N ARG A 341 -13.34 -66.92 -14.28
CA ARG A 341 -13.13 -68.08 -13.42
C ARG A 341 -14.43 -68.55 -12.74
N PHE A 342 -15.25 -67.62 -12.25
CA PHE A 342 -16.56 -67.93 -11.67
C PHE A 342 -17.53 -68.47 -12.72
N GLN A 343 -17.59 -67.89 -13.92
CA GLN A 343 -18.40 -68.41 -15.03
C GLN A 343 -17.99 -69.83 -15.42
N ALA A 344 -16.69 -70.10 -15.55
CA ALA A 344 -16.18 -71.43 -15.87
C ALA A 344 -16.51 -72.44 -14.77
N SER A 345 -16.39 -72.04 -13.50
CA SER A 345 -16.71 -72.89 -12.34
C SER A 345 -18.22 -73.18 -12.24
N TYR A 346 -19.07 -72.19 -12.50
CA TYR A 346 -20.53 -72.38 -12.60
C TYR A 346 -20.91 -73.31 -13.74
N GLY A 347 -20.29 -73.16 -14.92
CA GLY A 347 -20.50 -74.05 -16.06
C GLY A 347 -20.09 -75.50 -15.76
N ALA A 348 -18.98 -75.71 -15.05
CA ALA A 348 -18.56 -77.02 -14.59
C ALA A 348 -19.51 -77.63 -13.56
N ALA A 349 -19.94 -76.84 -12.56
CA ALA A 349 -20.89 -77.27 -11.54
C ALA A 349 -22.26 -77.65 -12.14
N ALA A 350 -22.75 -76.85 -13.10
CA ALA A 350 -23.98 -77.15 -13.83
C ALA A 350 -23.88 -78.48 -14.60
N LYS A 351 -22.75 -78.73 -15.28
CA LYS A 351 -22.50 -80.03 -15.95
C LYS A 351 -22.49 -81.20 -14.97
N ILE A 352 -21.89 -81.05 -13.79
CA ILE A 352 -21.90 -82.08 -12.75
C ILE A 352 -23.34 -82.36 -12.31
N ILE A 353 -24.13 -81.31 -12.03
CA ILE A 353 -25.54 -81.44 -11.65
C ILE A 353 -26.32 -82.16 -12.75
N THR A 354 -26.19 -81.74 -14.01
CA THR A 354 -26.86 -82.40 -15.14
C THR A 354 -26.43 -83.87 -15.29
N THR A 355 -25.16 -84.18 -15.07
CA THR A 355 -24.67 -85.56 -15.12
C THR A 355 -25.24 -86.39 -13.98
N VAL A 356 -25.33 -85.83 -12.76
CA VAL A 356 -25.97 -86.47 -11.61
C VAL A 356 -27.46 -86.67 -11.85
N ASP A 357 -28.15 -85.68 -12.41
CA ASP A 357 -29.57 -85.74 -12.78
C ASP A 357 -29.82 -86.85 -13.81
N GLN A 358 -28.98 -86.93 -14.85
CA GLN A 358 -29.01 -88.02 -15.83
C GLN A 358 -28.72 -89.39 -15.20
N MET A 359 -27.79 -89.48 -14.25
CA MET A 359 -27.53 -90.72 -13.51
C MET A 359 -28.73 -91.12 -12.63
N LEU A 360 -29.40 -90.15 -11.99
CA LEU A 360 -30.61 -90.38 -11.20
C LEU A 360 -31.78 -90.84 -12.08
N ASP A 361 -32.01 -90.18 -13.22
CA ASP A 361 -33.01 -90.57 -14.20
C ASP A 361 -32.76 -91.98 -14.75
N THR A 362 -31.50 -92.30 -15.05
CA THR A 362 -31.13 -93.65 -15.51
C THR A 362 -31.41 -94.69 -14.42
N LEU A 363 -31.05 -94.42 -13.16
CA LEU A 363 -31.34 -95.29 -12.02
C LEU A 363 -32.85 -95.48 -11.79
N LEU A 364 -33.66 -94.42 -11.94
CA LEU A 364 -35.11 -94.48 -11.81
C LEU A 364 -35.76 -95.25 -12.98
N SER A 365 -35.24 -95.09 -14.19
CA SER A 365 -35.74 -95.78 -15.40
C SER A 365 -35.44 -97.28 -15.42
N LEU A 366 -34.42 -97.74 -14.70
CA LEU A 366 -34.08 -99.16 -14.53
C LEU A 366 -34.97 -99.90 -13.52
N LYS A 367 -35.88 -99.19 -12.83
CA LYS A 367 -36.79 -99.74 -11.81
C LYS A 367 -38.23 -99.90 -12.30
N GLN A 368 -38.42 -100.16 -13.59
CA GLN A 368 -39.62 -100.79 -14.17
C GLN A 368 -39.23 -102.15 -14.74
#